data_AF-A0A8T1NTT1-F1
#
_entry.id   AF-A0A8T1NTT1-F1
#
_cell.length_a   1.000
_cell.length_b   1.000
_cell.length_c   1.000
_cell.angle_alpha   90.00
_cell.angle_beta   90.00
_cell.angle_gamma   90.00
#
_symmetry.space_group_name_H-M   'P 1'
#
loop_
_entity.id
_entity.type
_entity.pdbx_description
1 polymer ?
#
loop_
_entity_poly.entity_id
_entity_poly.type
_entity_poly.pdbx_seq_one_letter_code
_entity_poly.pdbx_strand_id
1 'polypeptide(L)'
;MRAYSSYEQTTSDHEFHFDIKELARAHFSLSLSNFFFSRSASREKKEKIDIMSSFLVKLAIFSTLVASSFWCSLSNATRLSTTFYESTCPNVSSVVRGVVEEAAQNDVRIGAKIIRLHFHDCIVDGCDGSILLDNADGIESEKEALPNNNSALGFEVVDEVKAALENVCPGVVSCADILALASQILVSLAGGPTWEIPLGRRDSRTANRQGANDLIPTPFDTLKNLTIKFDGFGLDATDLVALSGGHTFGRSQCIFFRHRLYNFNNTGVPDPTVDKTYMEKLRRRCPDGGDNNTLANFDPITPDSFDNEYFKLLQNKQGILTSDQVLYSTSGADTIDIVDRFADSQSDFFENFARSMIKLGNISPLTGDDGEIRLNCRRVN
;
A
#
# COMPACT_ATOMS: atom_id res chain seq x y z
N MET A 1 22.80 -35.14 78.98
CA MET A 1 23.98 -36.01 79.19
C MET A 1 25.22 -35.12 79.08
N ARG A 2 26.13 -35.14 80.06
CA ARG A 2 27.51 -35.71 79.98
C ARG A 2 28.35 -35.20 78.79
N ALA A 3 29.62 -34.80 78.95
CA ALA A 3 30.38 -34.53 80.18
C ALA A 3 31.67 -33.71 79.91
N TYR A 4 32.18 -33.11 80.99
CA TYR A 4 33.53 -32.60 81.22
C TYR A 4 34.69 -33.47 80.70
N SER A 5 35.76 -32.82 80.22
CA SER A 5 37.17 -32.93 80.70
C SER A 5 37.98 -31.83 79.98
N SER A 6 38.66 -30.83 80.55
CA SER A 6 39.62 -30.73 81.67
C SER A 6 40.91 -31.53 81.49
N TYR A 7 42.05 -30.83 81.40
CA TYR A 7 43.34 -31.27 81.95
C TYR A 7 44.27 -30.07 82.21
N GLU A 8 45.09 -30.17 83.25
CA GLU A 8 46.13 -29.21 83.69
C GLU A 8 47.51 -29.64 83.12
N GLN A 9 48.68 -29.02 83.33
CA GLN A 9 49.14 -27.81 84.05
C GLN A 9 50.29 -27.21 83.16
N THR A 10 51.44 -26.60 83.51
CA THR A 10 52.23 -26.32 84.74
C THR A 10 52.84 -24.90 84.68
N THR A 11 53.42 -24.46 85.78
CA THR A 11 54.26 -23.27 86.05
C THR A 11 55.54 -23.08 85.21
N SER A 12 55.96 -21.82 84.99
CA SER A 12 57.26 -21.29 85.48
C SER A 12 57.34 -19.76 85.34
N ASP A 13 57.80 -19.05 86.36
CA ASP A 13 58.06 -17.60 86.31
C ASP A 13 59.32 -17.25 85.50
N HIS A 14 59.30 -16.09 84.83
CA HIS A 14 60.48 -15.21 84.79
C HIS A 14 60.10 -13.76 84.44
N GLU A 15 60.46 -12.84 85.31
CA GLU A 15 60.31 -11.40 85.12
C GLU A 15 61.39 -10.89 84.15
N PHE A 16 60.99 -10.10 83.14
CA PHE A 16 61.93 -9.39 82.25
C PHE A 16 61.47 -7.95 82.02
N HIS A 17 62.31 -7.01 82.46
CA HIS A 17 62.09 -5.56 82.34
C HIS A 17 62.44 -5.11 80.91
N PHE A 18 61.55 -4.37 80.23
CA PHE A 18 61.77 -3.90 78.85
C PHE A 18 61.51 -2.40 78.71
N ASP A 19 62.41 -1.68 78.03
CA ASP A 19 62.40 -0.21 78.01
C ASP A 19 61.30 0.36 77.09
N ILE A 20 60.35 1.04 77.73
CA ILE A 20 59.16 1.63 77.10
C ILE A 20 59.51 2.77 76.11
N LYS A 21 60.71 3.36 76.18
CA LYS A 21 61.09 4.51 75.33
C LYS A 21 61.38 4.17 73.86
N GLU A 22 61.78 2.95 73.55
CA GLU A 22 62.05 2.52 72.17
C GLU A 22 60.75 2.35 71.36
N LEU A 23 59.74 1.63 71.91
CA LEU A 23 58.47 1.39 71.23
C LEU A 23 57.76 2.69 70.79
N ALA A 24 57.82 3.73 71.63
CA ALA A 24 57.18 5.01 71.35
C ALA A 24 57.71 5.70 70.09
N ARG A 25 59.02 5.57 69.80
CA ARG A 25 59.63 6.14 68.59
C ARG A 25 59.29 5.35 67.33
N ALA A 26 59.32 4.01 67.42
CA ALA A 26 58.94 3.14 66.31
C ALA A 26 57.49 3.38 65.86
N HIS A 27 56.53 3.44 66.80
CA HIS A 27 55.13 3.68 66.50
C HIS A 27 54.87 5.04 65.83
N PHE A 28 55.55 6.12 66.28
CA PHE A 28 55.33 7.45 65.70
C PHE A 28 55.87 7.57 64.26
N SER A 29 57.00 6.92 63.97
CA SER A 29 57.56 6.84 62.62
C SER A 29 56.64 6.07 61.66
N LEU A 30 56.20 4.88 62.05
CA LEU A 30 55.27 4.04 61.26
C LEU A 30 53.90 4.70 61.07
N SER A 31 53.40 5.45 62.06
CA SER A 31 52.15 6.19 61.92
C SER A 31 52.24 7.29 60.86
N LEU A 32 53.34 8.05 60.83
CA LEU A 32 53.53 9.13 59.85
C LEU A 32 53.74 8.59 58.43
N SER A 33 54.58 7.56 58.26
CA SER A 33 54.79 6.96 56.93
C SER A 33 53.51 6.38 56.36
N ASN A 34 52.73 5.63 57.15
CA ASN A 34 51.43 5.10 56.74
C ASN A 34 50.41 6.21 56.41
N PHE A 35 50.41 7.32 57.16
CA PHE A 35 49.52 8.45 56.88
C PHE A 35 49.87 9.15 55.55
N PHE A 36 51.15 9.38 55.26
CA PHE A 36 51.59 9.92 53.97
C PHE A 36 51.33 8.95 52.82
N PHE A 37 51.59 7.65 52.99
CA PHE A 37 51.34 6.64 51.96
C PHE A 37 49.85 6.50 51.65
N SER A 38 49.00 6.47 52.68
CA SER A 38 47.53 6.49 52.54
C SER A 38 47.04 7.74 51.82
N ARG A 39 47.59 8.92 52.15
CA ARG A 39 47.21 10.18 51.50
C ARG A 39 47.66 10.23 50.04
N SER A 40 48.84 9.70 49.71
CA SER A 40 49.32 9.52 48.33
C SER A 40 48.38 8.60 47.53
N ALA A 41 48.13 7.39 48.03
CA ALA A 41 47.25 6.42 47.40
C ALA A 41 45.81 6.95 47.25
N SER A 42 45.29 7.73 48.20
CA SER A 42 43.97 8.37 48.07
C SER A 42 43.93 9.43 46.96
N ARG A 43 45.05 10.13 46.73
CA ARG A 43 45.15 11.18 45.70
C ARG A 43 45.24 10.57 44.31
N GLU A 44 46.12 9.58 44.14
CA GLU A 44 46.24 8.82 42.89
C GLU A 44 44.94 8.06 42.55
N LYS A 45 44.26 7.48 43.55
CA LYS A 45 42.96 6.82 43.36
C LYS A 45 41.87 7.82 42.98
N LYS A 46 41.85 9.01 43.58
CA LYS A 46 40.92 10.08 43.20
C LYS A 46 41.20 10.59 41.77
N GLU A 47 42.46 10.83 41.43
CA GLU A 47 42.86 11.29 40.09
C GLU A 47 42.47 10.28 39.01
N LYS A 48 42.65 8.97 39.26
CA LYS A 48 42.14 7.91 38.37
C LYS A 48 40.61 7.88 38.26
N ILE A 49 39.88 8.14 39.35
CA ILE A 49 38.40 8.26 39.33
C ILE A 49 37.95 9.50 38.55
N ASP A 50 38.59 10.65 38.74
CA ASP A 50 38.27 11.91 38.05
C ASP A 50 38.59 11.79 36.54
N ILE A 51 39.68 11.10 36.17
CA ILE A 51 40.02 10.75 34.77
C ILE A 51 38.98 9.78 34.18
N MET A 52 38.63 8.69 34.87
CA MET A 52 37.57 7.76 34.42
C MET A 52 36.23 8.47 34.24
N SER A 53 35.85 9.34 35.18
CA SER A 53 34.64 10.16 35.11
C SER A 53 34.65 11.08 33.88
N SER A 54 35.75 11.80 33.64
CA SER A 54 35.93 12.62 32.44
C SER A 54 35.82 11.80 31.15
N PHE A 55 36.38 10.59 31.14
CA PHE A 55 36.35 9.70 29.98
C PHE A 55 34.94 9.16 29.71
N LEU A 56 34.23 8.71 30.75
CA LEU A 56 32.84 8.24 30.66
C LEU A 56 31.86 9.35 30.26
N VAL A 57 32.02 10.57 30.78
CA VAL A 57 31.22 11.74 30.37
C VAL A 57 31.48 12.08 28.90
N LYS A 58 32.73 12.08 28.44
CA LYS A 58 33.06 12.30 27.03
C LYS A 58 32.51 11.20 26.12
N LEU A 59 32.58 9.94 26.55
CA LEU A 59 32.04 8.80 25.81
C LEU A 59 30.51 8.88 25.70
N ALA A 60 29.83 9.23 26.79
CA ALA A 60 28.37 9.44 26.80
C ALA A 60 27.97 10.60 25.87
N ILE A 61 28.65 11.75 25.94
CA ILE A 61 28.40 12.89 25.05
C ILE A 61 28.62 12.49 23.59
N PHE A 62 29.70 11.76 23.29
CA PHE A 62 29.98 11.28 21.94
C PHE A 62 28.92 10.30 21.45
N SER A 63 28.48 9.34 22.27
CA SER A 63 27.36 8.44 21.95
C SER A 63 26.04 9.20 21.72
N THR A 64 25.73 10.24 22.51
CA THR A 64 24.53 11.06 22.26
C THR A 64 24.62 11.89 20.98
N LEU A 65 25.81 12.40 20.64
CA LEU A 65 26.02 13.13 19.39
C LEU A 65 25.89 12.20 18.18
N VAL A 66 26.58 11.05 18.21
CA VAL A 66 26.47 10.03 17.16
C VAL A 66 25.03 9.54 17.01
N ALA A 67 24.32 9.25 18.10
CA ALA A 67 22.90 8.89 18.07
C ALA A 67 22.03 10.01 17.47
N SER A 68 22.27 11.28 17.81
CA SER A 68 21.52 12.40 17.22
C SER A 68 21.76 12.55 15.71
N SER A 69 22.97 12.29 15.21
CA SER A 69 23.22 12.20 13.77
C SER A 69 22.60 10.97 13.11
N PHE A 70 22.48 9.84 13.82
CA PHE A 70 21.82 8.63 13.31
C PHE A 70 20.29 8.71 13.34
N TRP A 71 19.73 9.56 14.20
CA TRP A 71 18.28 9.84 14.28
C TRP A 71 17.83 10.93 13.31
N CYS A 72 18.75 11.61 12.62
CA CYS A 72 18.44 12.47 11.47
C CYS A 72 18.50 11.71 10.13
N SER A 73 18.31 10.39 10.18
CA SER A 73 18.15 9.51 9.03
C SER A 73 16.97 8.54 9.23
N LEU A 74 15.86 9.06 9.79
CA LEU A 74 14.56 8.52 9.42
C LEU A 74 14.39 8.78 7.92
N SER A 75 13.93 7.77 7.17
CA SER A 75 13.57 7.92 5.76
C SER A 75 12.60 9.08 5.59
N ASN A 76 12.87 9.99 4.67
CA ASN A 76 11.88 10.97 4.22
C ASN A 76 10.83 10.26 3.36
N ALA A 77 9.95 9.50 4.01
CA ALA A 77 8.74 8.96 3.41
C ALA A 77 7.83 10.16 3.05
N THR A 78 8.01 10.68 1.83
CA THR A 78 7.29 11.86 1.34
C THR A 78 5.83 11.48 1.13
N ARG A 79 5.02 11.69 2.17
CA ARG A 79 3.57 11.46 2.13
C ARG A 79 2.97 12.15 0.89
N LEU A 80 2.15 11.40 0.16
CA LEU A 80 1.49 11.88 -1.04
C LEU A 80 0.72 13.20 -0.77
N SER A 81 0.85 14.17 -1.66
CA SER A 81 0.30 15.51 -1.55
C SER A 81 -0.41 15.94 -2.83
N THR A 82 -1.52 16.66 -2.71
CA THR A 82 -2.26 17.23 -3.84
C THR A 82 -1.47 18.34 -4.55
N THR A 83 -0.45 18.89 -3.89
CA THR A 83 0.46 19.93 -4.42
C THR A 83 1.86 19.42 -4.78
N PHE A 84 2.10 18.11 -4.81
CA PHE A 84 3.46 17.53 -4.96
C PHE A 84 4.26 18.09 -6.16
N TYR A 85 3.59 18.32 -7.29
CA TYR A 85 4.21 18.87 -8.52
C TYR A 85 4.08 20.39 -8.69
N GLU A 86 3.52 21.13 -7.72
CA GLU A 86 3.20 22.57 -7.87
C GLU A 86 4.44 23.43 -8.22
N SER A 87 5.62 23.04 -7.74
CA SER A 87 6.89 23.75 -8.03
C SER A 87 7.76 23.13 -9.13
N THR A 88 7.47 21.88 -9.54
CA THR A 88 8.34 21.09 -10.44
C THR A 88 7.69 20.75 -11.78
N CYS A 89 6.36 20.59 -11.81
CA CYS A 89 5.55 20.48 -13.02
C CYS A 89 4.17 21.12 -12.79
N PRO A 90 4.07 22.46 -12.64
CA PRO A 90 2.81 23.15 -12.29
C PRO A 90 1.65 22.92 -13.27
N ASN A 91 1.95 22.55 -14.52
CA ASN A 91 0.97 22.25 -15.56
C ASN A 91 0.64 20.75 -15.68
N VAL A 92 1.07 19.88 -14.76
CA VAL A 92 0.90 18.42 -14.88
C VAL A 92 -0.55 18.02 -15.20
N SER A 93 -1.52 18.51 -14.43
CA SER A 93 -2.93 18.14 -14.59
C SER A 93 -3.55 18.67 -15.89
N SER A 94 -3.08 19.79 -16.44
CA SER A 94 -3.56 20.33 -17.72
C SER A 94 -2.91 19.64 -18.92
N VAL A 95 -1.64 19.21 -18.81
CA VAL A 95 -0.96 18.40 -19.82
C VAL A 95 -1.58 17.00 -19.91
N VAL A 96 -1.79 16.32 -18.77
CA VAL A 96 -2.50 15.02 -18.75
C VAL A 96 -3.90 15.20 -19.35
N ARG A 97 -4.65 16.23 -18.92
CA ARG A 97 -6.01 16.49 -19.39
C ARG A 97 -6.09 16.65 -20.91
N GLY A 98 -5.21 17.46 -21.52
CA GLY A 98 -5.24 17.67 -22.97
C GLY A 98 -5.09 16.37 -23.76
N VAL A 99 -4.16 15.50 -23.37
CA VAL A 99 -3.93 14.22 -24.04
C VAL A 99 -5.11 13.25 -23.83
N VAL A 100 -5.63 13.11 -22.61
CA VAL A 100 -6.72 12.16 -22.36
C VAL A 100 -8.07 12.65 -22.89
N GLU A 101 -8.28 13.97 -23.05
CA GLU A 101 -9.43 14.54 -23.74
C GLU A 101 -9.39 14.25 -25.25
N GLU A 102 -8.21 14.25 -25.89
CA GLU A 102 -8.04 13.82 -27.28
C GLU A 102 -8.21 12.30 -27.43
N ALA A 103 -7.65 11.51 -26.50
CA ALA A 103 -7.84 10.06 -26.48
C ALA A 103 -9.33 9.67 -26.34
N ALA A 104 -10.10 10.37 -25.50
CA ALA A 104 -11.53 10.11 -25.30
C ALA A 104 -12.40 10.44 -26.52
N GLN A 105 -11.95 11.34 -27.40
CA GLN A 105 -12.61 11.61 -28.69
C GLN A 105 -12.39 10.47 -29.71
N ASN A 106 -11.28 9.75 -29.59
CA ASN A 106 -10.89 8.67 -30.50
C ASN A 106 -11.33 7.27 -30.02
N ASP A 107 -11.32 7.02 -28.71
CA ASP A 107 -11.85 5.80 -28.08
C ASP A 107 -12.74 6.13 -26.89
N VAL A 108 -14.05 6.06 -27.09
CA VAL A 108 -15.07 6.27 -26.04
C VAL A 108 -14.88 5.34 -24.83
N ARG A 109 -14.17 4.21 -24.98
CA ARG A 109 -13.89 3.26 -23.91
C ARG A 109 -12.69 3.63 -23.04
N ILE A 110 -11.93 4.69 -23.38
CA ILE A 110 -10.63 4.94 -22.73
C ILE A 110 -10.75 5.24 -21.24
N GLY A 111 -11.82 5.89 -20.77
CA GLY A 111 -12.03 6.10 -19.34
C GLY A 111 -12.14 4.81 -18.55
N ALA A 112 -12.97 3.88 -19.03
CA ALA A 112 -13.12 2.56 -18.43
C ALA A 112 -11.86 1.69 -18.56
N LYS A 113 -11.06 1.86 -19.63
CA LYS A 113 -9.74 1.23 -19.77
C LYS A 113 -8.76 1.72 -18.69
N ILE A 114 -8.55 3.04 -18.60
CA ILE A 114 -7.51 3.64 -17.76
C ILE A 114 -7.82 3.48 -16.27
N ILE A 115 -9.07 3.67 -15.83
CA ILE A 115 -9.39 3.43 -14.42
C ILE A 115 -9.22 1.96 -14.03
N ARG A 116 -9.50 1.03 -14.94
CA ARG A 116 -9.22 -0.39 -14.72
C ARG A 116 -7.72 -0.67 -14.63
N LEU A 117 -6.87 -0.01 -15.43
CA LEU A 117 -5.42 -0.10 -15.27
C LEU A 117 -4.99 0.39 -13.88
N HIS A 118 -5.49 1.53 -13.40
CA HIS A 118 -5.14 2.06 -12.08
C HIS A 118 -5.65 1.18 -10.93
N PHE A 119 -6.84 0.57 -11.05
CA PHE A 119 -7.32 -0.42 -10.08
C PHE A 119 -6.44 -1.68 -10.08
N HIS A 120 -6.08 -2.20 -11.26
CA HIS A 120 -5.24 -3.39 -11.36
C HIS A 120 -3.81 -3.13 -10.85
N ASP A 121 -3.27 -1.92 -11.04
CA ASP A 121 -1.99 -1.44 -10.49
C ASP A 121 -2.02 -1.48 -8.96
N CYS A 122 -2.90 -0.69 -8.33
CA CYS A 122 -2.97 -0.54 -6.88
C CYS A 122 -3.29 -1.83 -6.08
N ILE A 123 -3.73 -2.90 -6.74
CA ILE A 123 -4.04 -4.20 -6.13
C ILE A 123 -2.85 -5.19 -6.21
N VAL A 124 -1.77 -4.84 -6.93
CA VAL A 124 -0.58 -5.68 -7.12
C VAL A 124 0.66 -4.95 -6.60
N ASP A 125 1.11 -5.34 -5.41
CA ASP A 125 2.21 -4.76 -4.61
C ASP A 125 2.03 -3.28 -4.18
N GLY A 126 1.39 -2.43 -4.98
CA GLY A 126 0.98 -1.07 -4.63
C GLY A 126 0.68 -0.21 -5.85
N CYS A 127 0.27 1.05 -5.64
CA CYS A 127 0.12 2.00 -6.75
C CYS A 127 1.51 2.49 -7.22
N ASP A 128 2.26 1.65 -7.94
CA ASP A 128 3.64 1.92 -8.36
C ASP A 128 3.89 1.78 -9.88
N GLY A 129 2.83 1.55 -10.67
CA GLY A 129 2.94 1.41 -12.12
C GLY A 129 3.60 0.10 -12.59
N SER A 130 3.69 -0.93 -11.76
CA SER A 130 4.25 -2.26 -12.09
C SER A 130 3.60 -2.85 -13.34
N ILE A 131 2.27 -2.76 -13.43
CA ILE A 131 1.45 -3.23 -14.55
C ILE A 131 1.83 -2.62 -15.91
N LEU A 132 2.50 -1.47 -15.90
CA LEU A 132 2.91 -0.76 -17.12
C LEU A 132 4.18 -1.38 -17.75
N LEU A 133 4.96 -2.17 -17.01
CA LEU A 133 6.16 -2.81 -17.53
C LEU A 133 5.83 -3.88 -18.58
N ASP A 134 6.57 -3.88 -19.70
CA ASP A 134 6.57 -4.97 -20.68
C ASP A 134 7.63 -6.04 -20.29
N ASN A 135 7.57 -7.22 -20.90
CA ASN A 135 8.53 -8.30 -20.64
C ASN A 135 9.97 -7.87 -20.99
N ALA A 136 10.91 -8.13 -20.08
CA ALA A 136 12.34 -7.83 -20.25
C ALA A 136 13.20 -8.83 -19.44
N ASP A 137 14.52 -8.74 -19.56
CA ASP A 137 15.45 -9.57 -18.78
C ASP A 137 15.23 -9.32 -17.26
N GLY A 138 14.67 -10.32 -16.57
CA GLY A 138 14.32 -10.23 -15.15
C GLY A 138 12.93 -9.66 -14.84
N ILE A 139 12.12 -9.32 -15.85
CA ILE A 139 10.76 -8.77 -15.68
C ILE A 139 9.73 -9.70 -16.35
N GLU A 140 8.96 -10.42 -15.53
CA GLU A 140 7.75 -11.11 -15.97
C GLU A 140 6.55 -10.16 -15.88
N SER A 141 6.16 -9.57 -17.02
CA SER A 141 5.09 -8.57 -17.07
C SER A 141 3.75 -9.13 -16.58
N GLU A 142 3.06 -8.34 -15.77
CA GLU A 142 1.69 -8.58 -15.33
C GLU A 142 0.68 -8.51 -16.47
N LYS A 143 1.01 -7.92 -17.62
CA LYS A 143 0.12 -7.85 -18.78
C LYS A 143 -0.25 -9.24 -19.32
N GLU A 144 0.56 -10.25 -19.02
CA GLU A 144 0.31 -11.65 -19.37
C GLU A 144 -0.40 -12.45 -18.26
N ALA A 145 -0.64 -11.86 -17.09
CA ALA A 145 -1.43 -12.47 -15.99
C ALA A 145 -2.91 -12.64 -16.39
N LEU A 146 -3.60 -13.62 -15.80
CA LEU A 146 -4.95 -14.04 -16.19
C LEU A 146 -6.01 -12.91 -16.22
N PRO A 147 -6.01 -11.91 -15.31
CA PRO A 147 -6.98 -10.80 -15.36
C PRO A 147 -6.65 -9.73 -16.41
N ASN A 148 -5.40 -9.70 -16.90
CA ASN A 148 -4.86 -8.66 -17.77
C ASN A 148 -4.74 -9.14 -19.23
N ASN A 149 -4.36 -10.39 -19.44
CA ASN A 149 -4.07 -10.95 -20.76
C ASN A 149 -5.31 -10.92 -21.67
N ASN A 150 -5.18 -10.33 -22.86
CA ASN A 150 -6.28 -10.03 -23.79
C ASN A 150 -7.45 -9.22 -23.18
N SER A 151 -7.22 -8.45 -22.12
CA SER A 151 -8.27 -7.79 -21.33
C SER A 151 -7.92 -6.35 -20.89
N ALA A 152 -6.72 -6.14 -20.37
CA ALA A 152 -6.16 -4.82 -20.07
C ALA A 152 -5.70 -4.12 -21.36
N LEU A 153 -6.02 -2.83 -21.51
CA LEU A 153 -5.81 -2.01 -22.71
C LEU A 153 -5.67 -0.54 -22.28
N GLY A 154 -5.19 0.36 -23.14
CA GLY A 154 -5.02 1.79 -22.82
C GLY A 154 -3.60 2.18 -22.40
N PHE A 155 -2.67 1.22 -22.36
CA PHE A 155 -1.24 1.48 -22.10
C PHE A 155 -0.66 2.52 -23.07
N GLU A 156 -1.12 2.48 -24.32
CA GLU A 156 -0.80 3.41 -25.39
C GLU A 156 -1.02 4.89 -25.01
N VAL A 157 -2.14 5.20 -24.33
CA VAL A 157 -2.45 6.57 -23.89
C VAL A 157 -1.60 6.98 -22.67
N VAL A 158 -1.18 6.01 -21.84
CA VAL A 158 -0.22 6.27 -20.75
C VAL A 158 1.15 6.65 -21.31
N ASP A 159 1.59 6.02 -22.41
CA ASP A 159 2.82 6.40 -23.13
C ASP A 159 2.72 7.81 -23.74
N GLU A 160 1.57 8.15 -24.35
CA GLU A 160 1.31 9.47 -24.95
C GLU A 160 1.32 10.58 -23.89
N VAL A 161 0.63 10.37 -22.76
CA VAL A 161 0.66 11.28 -21.61
C VAL A 161 2.08 11.43 -21.07
N LYS A 162 2.83 10.33 -20.93
CA LYS A 162 4.22 10.37 -20.46
C LYS A 162 5.12 11.15 -21.41
N ALA A 163 5.00 10.94 -22.72
CA ALA A 163 5.75 11.68 -23.73
C ALA A 163 5.42 13.18 -23.70
N ALA A 164 4.15 13.55 -23.51
CA ALA A 164 3.76 14.95 -23.35
C ALA A 164 4.36 15.59 -22.09
N LEU A 165 4.35 14.88 -20.95
CA LEU A 165 4.94 15.36 -19.70
C LEU A 165 6.47 15.45 -19.77
N GLU A 166 7.18 14.49 -20.35
CA GLU A 166 8.63 14.53 -20.51
C GLU A 166 9.11 15.70 -21.39
N ASN A 167 8.27 16.22 -22.29
CA ASN A 167 8.57 17.44 -23.05
C ASN A 167 8.37 18.74 -22.26
N VAL A 168 7.65 18.70 -21.11
CA VAL A 168 7.30 19.89 -20.30
C VAL A 168 8.06 19.92 -18.97
N CYS A 169 8.25 18.78 -18.34
CA CYS A 169 8.93 18.61 -17.06
C CYS A 169 9.74 17.28 -17.06
N PRO A 170 10.89 17.23 -17.76
CA PRO A 170 11.66 16.01 -17.98
C PRO A 170 12.09 15.34 -16.67
N GLY A 171 11.84 14.03 -16.53
CA GLY A 171 12.21 13.23 -15.37
C GLY A 171 11.47 13.58 -14.07
N VAL A 172 10.37 14.34 -14.12
CA VAL A 172 9.65 14.79 -12.91
C VAL A 172 8.50 13.86 -12.50
N VAL A 173 7.62 13.49 -13.42
CA VAL A 173 6.33 12.82 -13.08
C VAL A 173 6.39 11.31 -13.30
N SER A 174 6.04 10.53 -12.28
CA SER A 174 6.01 9.06 -12.34
C SER A 174 4.86 8.53 -13.19
N CYS A 175 5.00 7.31 -13.71
CA CYS A 175 3.93 6.64 -14.44
C CYS A 175 2.79 6.17 -13.52
N ALA A 176 3.11 5.85 -12.26
CA ALA A 176 2.11 5.62 -11.20
C ALA A 176 1.18 6.83 -10.98
N ASP A 177 1.71 8.05 -10.93
CA ASP A 177 0.89 9.27 -10.81
C ASP A 177 0.12 9.59 -12.10
N ILE A 178 0.65 9.23 -13.27
CA ILE A 178 -0.10 9.35 -14.54
C ILE A 178 -1.36 8.49 -14.52
N LEU A 179 -1.31 7.25 -14.04
CA LEU A 179 -2.49 6.39 -13.89
C LEU A 179 -3.55 7.03 -12.97
N ALA A 180 -3.13 7.60 -11.84
CA ALA A 180 -4.03 8.28 -10.92
C ALA A 180 -4.69 9.53 -11.55
N LEU A 181 -3.88 10.40 -12.16
CA LEU A 181 -4.33 11.62 -12.84
C LEU A 181 -5.30 11.32 -13.99
N ALA A 182 -4.91 10.43 -14.90
CA ALA A 182 -5.71 10.09 -16.08
C ALA A 182 -7.04 9.42 -15.69
N SER A 183 -7.05 8.57 -14.65
CA SER A 183 -8.27 7.93 -14.13
C SER A 183 -9.29 8.96 -13.63
N GLN A 184 -8.86 9.90 -12.79
CA GLN A 184 -9.73 10.95 -12.25
C GLN A 184 -10.31 11.83 -13.36
N ILE A 185 -9.43 12.31 -14.26
CA ILE A 185 -9.82 13.19 -15.36
C ILE A 185 -10.83 12.50 -16.27
N LEU A 186 -10.61 11.23 -16.63
CA LEU A 186 -11.50 10.49 -17.53
C LEU A 186 -12.84 10.11 -16.88
N VAL A 187 -12.90 9.85 -15.57
CA VAL A 187 -14.18 9.71 -14.85
C VAL A 187 -14.96 11.03 -14.90
N SER A 188 -14.29 12.14 -14.62
CA SER A 188 -14.91 13.47 -14.68
C SER A 188 -15.40 13.84 -16.09
N LEU A 189 -14.69 13.41 -17.15
CA LEU A 189 -15.11 13.60 -18.55
C LEU A 189 -16.30 12.74 -18.95
N ALA A 190 -16.45 11.55 -18.36
CA ALA A 190 -17.64 10.71 -18.52
C ALA A 190 -18.87 11.21 -17.71
N GLY A 191 -18.77 12.35 -17.02
CA GLY A 191 -19.84 12.93 -16.19
C GLY A 191 -19.78 12.55 -14.70
N GLY A 192 -18.74 11.82 -14.30
CA GLY A 192 -18.51 11.38 -12.93
C GLY A 192 -17.97 12.46 -11.98
N PRO A 193 -17.66 12.08 -10.72
CA PRO A 193 -17.13 13.01 -9.74
C PRO A 193 -15.73 13.54 -10.10
N THR A 194 -15.40 14.68 -9.51
CA THR A 194 -14.02 15.17 -9.42
C THR A 194 -13.52 15.04 -7.98
N TRP A 195 -12.22 14.82 -7.79
CA TRP A 195 -11.58 14.73 -6.48
C TRP A 195 -10.14 15.20 -6.53
N GLU A 196 -9.61 15.70 -5.42
CA GLU A 196 -8.19 16.02 -5.32
C GLU A 196 -7.39 14.73 -5.19
N ILE A 197 -6.32 14.62 -5.99
CA ILE A 197 -5.50 13.41 -6.09
C ILE A 197 -4.23 13.63 -5.27
N PRO A 198 -3.94 12.83 -4.24
CA PRO A 198 -2.62 12.82 -3.62
C PRO A 198 -1.60 12.29 -4.64
N LEU A 199 -0.51 13.01 -4.87
CA LEU A 199 0.55 12.71 -5.84
C LEU A 199 1.93 12.62 -5.15
N GLY A 200 2.92 12.11 -5.87
CA GLY A 200 4.26 11.81 -5.34
C GLY A 200 4.57 10.31 -5.25
N ARG A 201 3.82 9.47 -5.99
CA ARG A 201 4.15 8.05 -6.14
C ARG A 201 5.41 7.91 -6.98
N ARG A 202 6.13 6.82 -6.78
CA ARG A 202 7.31 6.46 -7.57
C ARG A 202 7.11 5.12 -8.25
N ASP A 203 7.81 4.96 -9.35
CA ASP A 203 7.73 3.81 -10.22
C ASP A 203 8.51 2.61 -9.68
N SER A 204 7.92 1.42 -9.77
CA SER A 204 8.59 0.16 -9.45
C SER A 204 9.67 -0.23 -10.47
N ARG A 205 10.55 -1.12 -10.02
CA ARG A 205 11.62 -1.75 -10.84
C ARG A 205 11.35 -3.22 -11.15
N THR A 206 10.13 -3.69 -10.88
CA THR A 206 9.71 -5.08 -10.86
C THR A 206 8.23 -5.16 -11.22
N ALA A 207 7.79 -6.29 -11.78
CA ALA A 207 6.39 -6.62 -11.97
C ALA A 207 6.08 -7.95 -11.29
N ASN A 208 4.87 -8.11 -10.75
CA ASN A 208 4.45 -9.27 -9.97
C ASN A 208 3.26 -9.98 -10.63
N ARG A 209 3.53 -10.65 -11.74
CA ARG A 209 2.57 -11.47 -12.50
C ARG A 209 1.77 -12.46 -11.65
N GLN A 210 2.39 -13.03 -10.61
CA GLN A 210 1.69 -13.99 -9.75
C GLN A 210 0.78 -13.29 -8.73
N GLY A 211 1.22 -12.16 -8.17
CA GLY A 211 0.34 -11.25 -7.41
C GLY A 211 -0.88 -10.83 -8.22
N ALA A 212 -0.69 -10.47 -9.50
CA ALA A 212 -1.80 -10.16 -10.41
C ALA A 212 -2.75 -11.35 -10.66
N ASN A 213 -2.28 -12.60 -10.63
CA ASN A 213 -3.15 -13.78 -10.73
C ASN A 213 -3.97 -14.03 -9.45
N ASP A 214 -3.37 -13.84 -8.28
CA ASP A 214 -3.93 -14.26 -6.99
C ASP A 214 -4.78 -13.17 -6.31
N LEU A 215 -4.32 -11.92 -6.35
CA LEU A 215 -4.88 -10.78 -5.60
C LEU A 215 -6.09 -10.15 -6.30
N ILE A 216 -6.03 -10.00 -7.63
CA ILE A 216 -7.06 -9.27 -8.38
C ILE A 216 -8.42 -10.00 -8.29
N PRO A 217 -9.53 -9.30 -7.99
CA PRO A 217 -10.88 -9.88 -7.99
C PRO A 217 -11.28 -10.48 -9.35
N THR A 218 -11.97 -11.62 -9.33
CA THR A 218 -12.45 -12.30 -10.55
C THR A 218 -13.95 -12.07 -10.78
N PRO A 219 -14.44 -12.10 -12.03
CA PRO A 219 -15.88 -11.99 -12.34
C PRO A 219 -16.75 -13.15 -11.81
N PHE A 220 -16.10 -14.14 -11.18
CA PHE A 220 -16.69 -15.36 -10.61
C PHE A 220 -16.60 -15.40 -9.08
N ASP A 221 -15.92 -14.44 -8.45
CA ASP A 221 -15.73 -14.42 -6.99
C ASP A 221 -17.08 -14.23 -6.26
N THR A 222 -17.26 -14.99 -5.18
CA THR A 222 -18.41 -14.81 -4.28
C THR A 222 -18.25 -13.51 -3.47
N LEU A 223 -19.35 -12.95 -2.95
CA LEU A 223 -19.28 -11.74 -2.11
C LEU A 223 -18.24 -11.90 -0.98
N LYS A 224 -18.20 -13.06 -0.32
CA LYS A 224 -17.21 -13.36 0.73
C LYS A 224 -15.76 -13.24 0.23
N ASN A 225 -15.47 -13.71 -0.99
CA ASN A 225 -14.13 -13.59 -1.58
C ASN A 225 -13.80 -12.14 -1.92
N LEU A 226 -14.78 -11.38 -2.44
CA LEU A 226 -14.63 -9.95 -2.71
C LEU A 226 -14.32 -9.18 -1.42
N THR A 227 -15.10 -9.38 -0.36
CA THR A 227 -14.85 -8.78 0.96
C THR A 227 -13.46 -9.13 1.48
N ILE A 228 -13.06 -10.41 1.48
CA ILE A 228 -11.73 -10.83 1.95
C ILE A 228 -10.59 -10.20 1.13
N LYS A 229 -10.75 -10.06 -0.20
CA LYS A 229 -9.75 -9.39 -1.05
C LYS A 229 -9.65 -7.90 -0.72
N PHE A 230 -10.77 -7.19 -0.60
CA PHE A 230 -10.78 -5.75 -0.30
C PHE A 230 -10.32 -5.44 1.14
N ASP A 231 -10.78 -6.20 2.13
CA ASP A 231 -10.32 -6.12 3.54
C ASP A 231 -8.79 -6.26 3.63
N GLY A 232 -8.19 -7.11 2.79
CA GLY A 232 -6.74 -7.32 2.70
C GLY A 232 -5.93 -6.08 2.30
N PHE A 233 -6.57 -5.12 1.62
CA PHE A 233 -5.99 -3.82 1.27
C PHE A 233 -6.48 -2.68 2.19
N GLY A 234 -7.24 -3.00 3.25
CA GLY A 234 -7.87 -2.00 4.12
C GLY A 234 -9.05 -1.26 3.48
N LEU A 235 -9.66 -1.84 2.43
CA LEU A 235 -10.85 -1.32 1.77
C LEU A 235 -12.10 -2.01 2.34
N ASP A 236 -13.05 -1.23 2.86
CA ASP A 236 -14.24 -1.71 3.54
C ASP A 236 -15.41 -2.05 2.58
N ALA A 237 -16.53 -2.55 3.12
CA ALA A 237 -17.69 -2.92 2.31
C ALA A 237 -18.31 -1.75 1.51
N THR A 238 -18.14 -0.50 1.96
CA THR A 238 -18.54 0.69 1.19
C THR A 238 -17.57 0.93 0.04
N ASP A 239 -16.27 0.75 0.27
CA ASP A 239 -15.27 0.87 -0.79
C ASP A 239 -15.45 -0.20 -1.87
N LEU A 240 -15.75 -1.45 -1.48
CA LEU A 240 -16.07 -2.54 -2.39
C LEU A 240 -17.26 -2.17 -3.29
N VAL A 241 -18.38 -1.74 -2.71
CA VAL A 241 -19.60 -1.41 -3.48
C VAL A 241 -19.39 -0.14 -4.32
N ALA A 242 -18.70 0.87 -3.79
CA ALA A 242 -18.40 2.10 -4.52
C ALA A 242 -17.47 1.83 -5.71
N LEU A 243 -16.33 1.15 -5.51
CA LEU A 243 -15.38 0.86 -6.60
C LEU A 243 -15.98 -0.11 -7.63
N SER A 244 -16.88 -1.01 -7.24
CA SER A 244 -17.68 -1.82 -8.18
C SER A 244 -18.57 -0.95 -9.08
N GLY A 245 -18.99 0.23 -8.62
CA GLY A 245 -19.62 1.28 -9.44
C GLY A 245 -18.76 1.77 -10.62
N GLY A 246 -17.45 1.44 -10.66
CA GLY A 246 -16.62 1.58 -11.86
C GLY A 246 -17.12 0.78 -13.07
N HIS A 247 -18.03 -0.18 -12.88
CA HIS A 247 -18.76 -0.88 -13.95
C HIS A 247 -20.01 -0.12 -14.47
N THR A 248 -20.25 1.13 -14.07
CA THR A 248 -21.26 2.00 -14.71
C THR A 248 -20.98 2.28 -16.18
N PHE A 249 -19.73 2.13 -16.62
CA PHE A 249 -19.32 2.27 -18.01
C PHE A 249 -18.35 1.15 -18.43
N GLY A 250 -18.04 1.10 -19.72
CA GLY A 250 -17.10 0.10 -20.24
C GLY A 250 -17.73 -1.27 -20.52
N ARG A 251 -16.90 -2.24 -20.92
CA ARG A 251 -17.33 -3.46 -21.62
C ARG A 251 -16.69 -4.72 -21.03
N SER A 252 -17.49 -5.79 -20.91
CA SER A 252 -17.03 -7.16 -20.61
C SER A 252 -17.12 -8.05 -21.84
N GLN A 253 -16.19 -8.99 -21.97
CA GLN A 253 -16.26 -10.08 -22.95
C GLN A 253 -17.28 -11.15 -22.53
N CYS A 254 -17.95 -11.81 -23.49
CA CYS A 254 -18.93 -12.87 -23.25
C CYS A 254 -18.41 -13.98 -22.33
N ILE A 255 -17.12 -14.32 -22.41
CA ILE A 255 -16.50 -15.41 -21.63
C ILE A 255 -16.67 -15.24 -20.10
N PHE A 256 -16.72 -14.01 -19.59
CA PHE A 256 -16.78 -13.73 -18.16
C PHE A 256 -18.19 -13.83 -17.55
N PHE A 257 -19.24 -13.97 -18.37
CA PHE A 257 -20.62 -14.10 -17.88
C PHE A 257 -21.49 -15.13 -18.62
N ARG A 258 -21.01 -15.77 -19.70
CA ARG A 258 -21.78 -16.79 -20.46
C ARG A 258 -22.26 -17.94 -19.57
N HIS A 259 -21.50 -18.35 -18.55
CA HIS A 259 -21.92 -19.40 -17.60
C HIS A 259 -23.28 -19.07 -16.96
N ARG A 260 -23.51 -17.81 -16.56
CA ARG A 260 -24.77 -17.33 -15.97
C ARG A 260 -25.96 -17.46 -16.92
N LEU A 261 -25.73 -17.44 -18.24
CA LEU A 261 -26.78 -17.46 -19.26
C LEU A 261 -27.28 -18.86 -19.62
N TYR A 262 -26.53 -19.92 -19.32
CA TYR A 262 -26.82 -21.28 -19.81
C TYR A 262 -26.57 -22.40 -18.79
N ASN A 263 -25.47 -22.36 -18.04
CA ASN A 263 -25.02 -23.45 -17.16
C ASN A 263 -24.31 -22.88 -15.92
N PHE A 264 -25.09 -22.25 -15.04
CA PHE A 264 -24.57 -21.64 -13.82
C PHE A 264 -24.21 -22.72 -12.80
N ASN A 265 -23.01 -22.66 -12.21
CA ASN A 265 -22.49 -23.62 -11.24
C ASN A 265 -22.65 -25.10 -11.65
N ASN A 266 -22.52 -25.41 -12.94
CA ASN A 266 -22.69 -26.76 -13.52
C ASN A 266 -24.08 -27.41 -13.31
N THR A 267 -25.12 -26.60 -13.07
CA THR A 267 -26.49 -27.07 -12.82
C THR A 267 -27.30 -27.42 -14.08
N GLY A 268 -26.79 -27.10 -15.27
CA GLY A 268 -27.51 -27.24 -16.54
C GLY A 268 -28.60 -26.19 -16.78
N VAL A 269 -28.70 -25.17 -15.92
CA VAL A 269 -29.67 -24.06 -16.03
C VAL A 269 -28.98 -22.69 -15.82
N PRO A 270 -29.63 -21.57 -16.22
CA PRO A 270 -29.11 -20.22 -15.98
C PRO A 270 -29.10 -19.82 -14.50
N ASP A 271 -28.40 -18.73 -14.21
CA ASP A 271 -28.34 -18.10 -12.89
C ASP A 271 -29.73 -17.52 -12.50
N PRO A 272 -30.34 -17.96 -11.38
CA PRO A 272 -31.64 -17.47 -10.92
C PRO A 272 -31.63 -16.02 -10.40
N THR A 273 -30.45 -15.39 -10.29
CA THR A 273 -30.28 -13.99 -9.89
C THR A 273 -30.24 -13.02 -11.07
N VAL A 274 -30.40 -13.49 -12.31
CA VAL A 274 -30.49 -12.64 -13.53
C VAL A 274 -31.95 -12.47 -13.96
N ASP A 275 -32.36 -11.26 -14.34
CA ASP A 275 -33.66 -11.02 -14.97
C ASP A 275 -33.79 -11.79 -16.29
N LYS A 276 -34.97 -12.39 -16.52
CA LYS A 276 -35.25 -13.19 -17.71
C LYS A 276 -35.24 -12.36 -18.98
N THR A 277 -35.74 -11.12 -18.94
CA THR A 277 -35.79 -10.25 -20.13
C THR A 277 -34.39 -9.77 -20.52
N TYR A 278 -33.56 -9.40 -19.54
CA TYR A 278 -32.16 -9.06 -19.72
C TYR A 278 -31.30 -10.26 -20.13
N MET A 279 -31.51 -11.45 -19.53
CA MET A 279 -30.88 -12.70 -19.96
C MET A 279 -31.15 -12.97 -21.44
N GLU A 280 -32.38 -12.80 -21.93
CA GLU A 280 -32.69 -12.96 -23.36
C GLU A 280 -32.12 -11.84 -24.24
N LYS A 281 -31.73 -10.66 -23.71
CA LYS A 281 -30.89 -9.69 -24.45
C LYS A 281 -29.44 -10.20 -24.53
N LEU A 282 -28.87 -10.60 -23.39
CA LEU A 282 -27.50 -11.11 -23.31
C LEU A 282 -27.28 -12.37 -24.14
N ARG A 283 -28.23 -13.32 -24.16
CA ARG A 283 -28.18 -14.53 -25.00
C ARG A 283 -28.10 -14.23 -26.50
N ARG A 284 -28.79 -13.19 -26.98
CA ARG A 284 -28.69 -12.72 -28.37
C ARG A 284 -27.34 -12.07 -28.69
N ARG A 285 -26.64 -11.50 -27.70
CA ARG A 285 -25.29 -10.95 -27.86
C ARG A 285 -24.20 -12.03 -27.70
N CYS A 286 -24.42 -12.96 -26.78
CA CYS A 286 -23.53 -14.04 -26.38
C CYS A 286 -24.27 -15.39 -26.52
N PRO A 287 -24.46 -15.90 -27.75
CA PRO A 287 -25.03 -17.23 -27.95
C PRO A 287 -24.17 -18.30 -27.27
N ASP A 288 -24.78 -19.44 -26.96
CA ASP A 288 -24.03 -20.61 -26.49
C ASP A 288 -23.10 -21.14 -27.59
N GLY A 289 -21.91 -21.58 -27.22
CA GLY A 289 -20.82 -21.88 -28.16
C GLY A 289 -20.33 -20.69 -29.02
N GLY A 290 -20.82 -19.47 -28.79
CA GLY A 290 -20.41 -18.28 -29.53
C GLY A 290 -19.00 -17.79 -29.21
N ASP A 291 -18.51 -16.80 -29.97
CA ASP A 291 -17.21 -16.15 -29.73
C ASP A 291 -17.10 -15.65 -28.28
N ASN A 292 -15.94 -15.90 -27.68
CA ASN A 292 -15.62 -15.53 -26.29
C ASN A 292 -15.35 -14.03 -26.15
N ASN A 293 -14.74 -13.41 -27.17
CA ASN A 293 -14.20 -12.05 -27.11
C ASN A 293 -15.27 -10.97 -27.37
N THR A 294 -16.42 -11.37 -27.91
CA THR A 294 -17.57 -10.51 -28.21
C THR A 294 -17.96 -9.70 -26.98
N LEU A 295 -17.97 -8.37 -27.12
CA LEU A 295 -18.17 -7.43 -26.01
C LEU A 295 -19.65 -7.13 -25.77
N ALA A 296 -20.08 -7.16 -24.51
CA ALA A 296 -21.26 -6.47 -24.01
C ALA A 296 -20.81 -5.27 -23.15
N ASN A 297 -21.65 -4.26 -23.04
CA ASN A 297 -21.44 -3.18 -22.07
C ASN A 297 -21.78 -3.70 -20.66
N PHE A 298 -21.14 -3.17 -19.61
CA PHE A 298 -21.57 -3.44 -18.24
C PHE A 298 -22.96 -2.84 -18.01
N ASP A 299 -23.10 -1.53 -18.25
CA ASP A 299 -24.37 -0.83 -18.28
C ASP A 299 -25.00 -0.86 -19.69
N PRO A 300 -26.25 -1.33 -19.89
CA PRO A 300 -26.94 -1.35 -21.17
C PRO A 300 -27.81 -0.11 -21.43
N ILE A 301 -27.87 0.86 -20.50
CA ILE A 301 -28.70 2.07 -20.50
C ILE A 301 -27.81 3.29 -20.80
N THR A 302 -26.73 3.49 -20.04
CA THR A 302 -25.77 4.60 -20.14
C THR A 302 -24.31 4.11 -20.31
N PRO A 303 -24.01 3.27 -21.33
CA PRO A 303 -22.78 2.45 -21.43
C PRO A 303 -21.41 3.16 -21.47
N ASP A 304 -21.43 4.48 -21.56
CA ASP A 304 -20.29 5.38 -21.73
C ASP A 304 -20.34 6.58 -20.76
N SER A 305 -21.38 6.68 -19.92
CA SER A 305 -21.52 7.70 -18.87
C SER A 305 -21.07 7.15 -17.53
N PHE A 306 -20.53 8.01 -16.67
CA PHE A 306 -20.24 7.66 -15.29
C PHE A 306 -21.35 8.20 -14.38
N ASP A 307 -22.32 7.35 -14.04
CA ASP A 307 -23.49 7.71 -13.24
C ASP A 307 -23.87 6.56 -12.27
N ASN A 308 -25.07 6.58 -11.66
CA ASN A 308 -25.49 5.59 -10.68
C ASN A 308 -26.46 4.51 -11.21
N GLU A 309 -26.67 4.42 -12.53
CA GLU A 309 -27.55 3.42 -13.16
C GLU A 309 -27.07 1.98 -12.90
N TYR A 310 -25.76 1.74 -12.78
CA TYR A 310 -25.17 0.47 -12.31
C TYR A 310 -25.90 -0.12 -11.10
N PHE A 311 -26.15 0.68 -10.05
CA PHE A 311 -26.78 0.20 -8.82
C PHE A 311 -28.27 -0.10 -9.03
N LYS A 312 -28.96 0.68 -9.88
CA LYS A 312 -30.35 0.40 -10.30
C LYS A 312 -30.44 -0.89 -11.12
N LEU A 313 -29.43 -1.21 -11.93
CA LEU A 313 -29.34 -2.50 -12.61
C LEU A 313 -29.20 -3.65 -11.61
N LEU A 314 -28.38 -3.51 -10.55
CA LEU A 314 -28.28 -4.54 -9.51
C LEU A 314 -29.62 -4.80 -8.83
N GLN A 315 -30.36 -3.74 -8.46
CA GLN A 315 -31.72 -3.82 -7.92
C GLN A 315 -32.67 -4.59 -8.86
N ASN A 316 -32.57 -4.33 -10.17
CA ASN A 316 -33.40 -4.94 -11.21
C ASN A 316 -32.91 -6.31 -11.71
N LYS A 317 -31.88 -6.91 -11.08
CA LYS A 317 -31.26 -8.19 -11.48
C LYS A 317 -30.58 -8.16 -12.87
N GLN A 318 -29.96 -7.03 -13.20
CA GLN A 318 -29.32 -6.75 -14.49
C GLN A 318 -27.81 -6.46 -14.37
N GLY A 319 -27.18 -6.72 -13.20
CA GLY A 319 -25.72 -6.75 -13.09
C GLY A 319 -25.14 -7.91 -13.91
N ILE A 320 -24.15 -7.64 -14.77
CA ILE A 320 -23.73 -8.58 -15.81
C ILE A 320 -22.81 -9.69 -15.29
N LEU A 321 -21.84 -9.38 -14.43
CA LEU A 321 -20.94 -10.36 -13.84
C LEU A 321 -21.57 -11.05 -12.62
N THR A 322 -21.00 -12.18 -12.22
CA THR A 322 -21.36 -12.82 -10.95
C THR A 322 -21.02 -11.87 -9.79
N SER A 323 -19.82 -11.27 -9.84
CA SER A 323 -19.30 -10.32 -8.86
C SER A 323 -20.15 -9.05 -8.70
N ASP A 324 -20.82 -8.58 -9.78
CA ASP A 324 -21.76 -7.46 -9.69
C ASP A 324 -23.01 -7.86 -8.91
N GLN A 325 -23.66 -8.95 -9.35
CA GLN A 325 -25.00 -9.26 -8.87
C GLN A 325 -25.01 -9.83 -7.44
N VAL A 326 -23.90 -10.38 -6.95
CA VAL A 326 -23.77 -10.82 -5.55
C VAL A 326 -23.78 -9.68 -4.54
N LEU A 327 -23.47 -8.43 -4.94
CA LEU A 327 -23.55 -7.27 -4.04
C LEU A 327 -25.00 -7.01 -3.54
N TYR A 328 -26.00 -7.38 -4.36
CA TYR A 328 -27.42 -7.16 -4.06
C TYR A 328 -28.22 -8.47 -3.88
N SER A 329 -27.84 -9.56 -4.55
CA SER A 329 -28.58 -10.85 -4.47
C SER A 329 -28.08 -11.80 -3.36
N THR A 330 -27.04 -11.44 -2.60
CA THR A 330 -26.61 -12.24 -1.44
C THR A 330 -27.51 -11.95 -0.24
N SER A 331 -28.38 -12.90 0.13
CA SER A 331 -29.36 -12.72 1.20
C SER A 331 -28.69 -12.40 2.55
N GLY A 332 -29.08 -11.28 3.16
CA GLY A 332 -28.57 -10.83 4.45
C GLY A 332 -27.16 -10.21 4.41
N ALA A 333 -26.71 -9.74 3.24
CA ALA A 333 -25.45 -9.02 3.10
C ALA A 333 -25.60 -7.51 3.34
N ASP A 334 -24.69 -6.94 4.15
CA ASP A 334 -24.64 -5.51 4.46
C ASP A 334 -24.40 -4.61 3.22
N THR A 335 -23.99 -5.20 2.09
CA THR A 335 -23.84 -4.50 0.81
C THR A 335 -25.17 -4.10 0.17
N ILE A 336 -26.29 -4.72 0.54
CA ILE A 336 -27.63 -4.40 0.00
C ILE A 336 -27.97 -2.93 0.31
N ASP A 337 -27.92 -2.54 1.59
CA ASP A 337 -28.21 -1.17 2.06
C ASP A 337 -27.27 -0.12 1.43
N ILE A 338 -26.07 -0.52 1.00
CA ILE A 338 -25.11 0.36 0.32
C ILE A 338 -25.48 0.53 -1.16
N VAL A 339 -25.85 -0.56 -1.84
CA VAL A 339 -26.36 -0.54 -3.22
C VAL A 339 -27.64 0.30 -3.31
N ASP A 340 -28.58 0.14 -2.38
CA ASP A 340 -29.84 0.91 -2.36
C ASP A 340 -29.58 2.41 -2.18
N ARG A 341 -28.73 2.82 -1.23
CA ARG A 341 -28.33 4.24 -1.07
C ARG A 341 -27.71 4.81 -2.34
N PHE A 342 -26.84 4.06 -3.01
CA PHE A 342 -26.16 4.51 -4.22
C PHE A 342 -27.09 4.54 -5.44
N ALA A 343 -28.09 3.67 -5.52
CA ALA A 343 -29.15 3.71 -6.53
C ALA A 343 -30.10 4.92 -6.34
N ASP A 344 -30.48 5.22 -5.10
CA ASP A 344 -31.33 6.35 -4.74
C ASP A 344 -30.60 7.70 -4.86
N SER A 345 -29.29 7.74 -4.61
CA SER A 345 -28.51 8.98 -4.52
C SER A 345 -27.19 8.90 -5.28
N GLN A 346 -27.17 9.45 -6.50
CA GLN A 346 -25.96 9.62 -7.29
C GLN A 346 -24.90 10.47 -6.57
N SER A 347 -25.29 11.42 -5.71
CA SER A 347 -24.33 12.20 -4.90
C SER A 347 -23.69 11.39 -3.78
N ASP A 348 -24.42 10.48 -3.13
CA ASP A 348 -23.86 9.55 -2.12
C ASP A 348 -22.91 8.55 -2.78
N PHE A 349 -23.28 8.01 -3.96
CA PHE A 349 -22.37 7.23 -4.79
C PHE A 349 -21.10 8.03 -5.15
N PHE A 350 -21.24 9.21 -5.74
CA PHE A 350 -20.13 10.04 -6.22
C PHE A 350 -19.17 10.44 -5.09
N GLU A 351 -19.68 10.79 -3.91
CA GLU A 351 -18.83 11.14 -2.77
C GLU A 351 -18.05 9.93 -2.26
N ASN A 352 -18.69 8.77 -2.12
CA ASN A 352 -17.99 7.56 -1.68
C ASN A 352 -17.07 6.99 -2.75
N PHE A 353 -17.39 7.13 -4.04
CA PHE A 353 -16.48 6.78 -5.13
C PHE A 353 -15.19 7.59 -5.07
N ALA A 354 -15.27 8.91 -4.92
CA ALA A 354 -14.12 9.78 -4.74
C ALA A 354 -13.28 9.39 -3.51
N ARG A 355 -13.91 9.16 -2.35
CA ARG A 355 -13.24 8.66 -1.13
C ARG A 355 -12.53 7.32 -1.36
N SER A 356 -13.20 6.39 -2.05
CA SER A 356 -12.68 5.04 -2.29
C SER A 356 -11.52 5.04 -3.29
N MET A 357 -11.58 5.87 -4.34
CA MET A 357 -10.47 6.08 -5.26
C MET A 357 -9.25 6.72 -4.56
N ILE A 358 -9.47 7.60 -3.59
CA ILE A 358 -8.39 8.14 -2.75
C ILE A 358 -7.81 7.07 -1.81
N LYS A 359 -8.62 6.20 -1.20
CA LYS A 359 -8.13 5.06 -0.40
C LYS A 359 -7.32 4.08 -1.27
N LEU A 360 -7.89 3.64 -2.39
CA LEU A 360 -7.25 2.77 -3.39
C LEU A 360 -5.90 3.36 -3.85
N GLY A 361 -5.88 4.63 -4.26
CA GLY A 361 -4.68 5.34 -4.68
C GLY A 361 -3.61 5.51 -3.61
N ASN A 362 -3.90 5.20 -2.34
CA ASN A 362 -2.96 5.25 -1.22
C ASN A 362 -2.46 3.86 -0.78
N ILE A 363 -2.77 2.77 -1.50
CA ILE A 363 -2.24 1.43 -1.22
C ILE A 363 -0.74 1.38 -1.57
N SER A 364 0.07 1.09 -0.54
CA SER A 364 1.51 0.80 -0.62
C SER A 364 2.36 1.64 -1.60
N PRO A 365 2.22 2.98 -1.67
CA PRO A 365 2.94 3.77 -2.66
C PRO A 365 4.44 3.84 -2.35
N LEU A 366 5.28 3.60 -3.36
CA LEU A 366 6.71 3.94 -3.30
C LEU A 366 6.85 5.47 -3.23
N THR A 367 7.67 5.98 -2.31
CA THR A 367 7.84 7.42 -2.03
C THR A 367 9.28 7.75 -1.63
N GLY A 368 9.65 9.04 -1.59
CA GLY A 368 10.99 9.47 -1.23
C GLY A 368 12.05 8.98 -2.23
N ASP A 369 12.93 8.09 -1.79
CA ASP A 369 13.98 7.47 -2.62
C ASP A 369 13.57 6.09 -3.19
N ASP A 370 12.54 5.44 -2.63
CA ASP A 370 12.08 4.10 -3.04
C ASP A 370 11.50 4.12 -4.46
N GLY A 371 11.82 3.14 -5.30
CA GLY A 371 11.48 3.18 -6.73
C GLY A 371 12.23 4.26 -7.53
N GLU A 372 11.66 4.72 -8.64
CA GLU A 372 12.21 5.78 -9.51
C GLU A 372 11.15 6.69 -10.12
N ILE A 373 11.58 7.60 -11.01
CA ILE A 373 10.72 8.19 -12.04
C ILE A 373 11.17 7.56 -13.36
N ARG A 374 10.38 6.65 -13.93
CA ARG A 374 10.68 6.07 -15.25
C ARG A 374 10.60 7.16 -16.31
N LEU A 375 11.50 7.16 -17.29
CA LEU A 375 11.41 8.01 -18.48
C LEU A 375 10.49 7.42 -19.56
N ASN A 376 10.27 6.09 -19.52
CA ASN A 376 9.34 5.37 -20.39
C ASN A 376 8.61 4.33 -19.53
N CYS A 377 7.27 4.38 -19.49
CA CYS A 377 6.49 3.57 -18.54
C CYS A 377 6.60 2.05 -18.76
N ARG A 378 7.06 1.60 -19.92
CA ARG A 378 7.17 0.18 -20.29
C ARG A 378 8.42 -0.52 -19.76
N ARG A 379 9.37 0.20 -19.20
CA ARG A 379 10.64 -0.37 -18.73
C ARG A 379 11.25 0.42 -17.57
N VAL A 380 12.10 -0.24 -16.80
CA VAL A 380 13.07 0.40 -15.89
C VAL A 380 14.04 1.26 -16.71
N ASN A 381 14.56 2.33 -16.12
CA ASN A 381 15.46 3.32 -16.77
C ASN A 381 16.79 2.74 -17.28
#